data_AF-A0A1D6JEZ6-F1
#
_entry.id   AF-A0A1D6JEZ6-F1
#
_cell.length_a   1.000
_cell.length_b   1.000
_cell.length_c   1.000
_cell.angle_alpha   90.00
_cell.angle_beta   90.00
_cell.angle_gamma   90.00
#
_symmetry.space_group_name_H-M   'P 1'
#
loop_
_entity.id
_entity.type
_entity.pdbx_description
1 polymer ?
#
loop_
_entity_poly.entity_id
_entity_poly.type
_entity_poly.pdbx_seq_one_letter_code
_entity_poly.pdbx_strand_id
1 'polypeptide(L)'
;MALPLTCSAAAVSSLLLVLPSDADKPMIVELAVAAMEELVRMAQLDEPLWNAPAGLDGSAEEETLNEEEYARLFPGGLGPKPYGLNSEASRDSAVVIMTHANLVEILMDVNQYAAVFSSIVSRAATLEVLSTGVAGNYNGALQVMSVEFQVPSPLVPTRESYFVRYCKQNADGTWAVVDVSLDGLRPGAVLKCRRRPSGCLIQEMPNGYSKVTWVEHVEVDDRSVHSIYKLLVSSGLAFGARRWVGTLDRQCERLASVMASNIPTSDIGVITSAEGRKSMLKLAERMVMSFCGGVTASAAHQWTTLSGSGAEDVRVMTRKSVDDPGRPPGIVLNGGDPDYVALLPSGFAILPDGPSSGSSSMLQGDGGVGSGGSLLTVAFQILVDSVPTAKISLGSVATVNSLIACTVERIKAAVISGQSNPQQQ
;
A
#
# COMPACT_ATOMS: atom_id res chain seq x y z
N MET A 1 15.35 -0.67 -35.82
CA MET A 1 15.48 0.73 -35.37
C MET A 1 14.09 1.20 -34.99
N ALA A 2 13.69 0.94 -33.74
CA ALA A 2 12.34 1.20 -33.25
C ALA A 2 12.46 2.24 -32.13
N LEU A 3 11.70 3.32 -32.29
CA LEU A 3 11.63 4.48 -31.41
C LEU A 3 11.09 4.08 -30.03
N PRO A 4 11.58 4.69 -28.93
CA PRO A 4 11.03 4.45 -27.60
C PRO A 4 9.66 5.13 -27.49
N LEU A 5 8.69 4.37 -26.96
CA LEU A 5 7.39 4.88 -26.54
C LEU A 5 7.62 5.85 -25.37
N THR A 6 7.45 7.14 -25.63
CA THR A 6 7.45 8.19 -24.61
C THR A 6 6.25 7.99 -23.70
N CYS A 7 6.51 7.78 -22.41
CA CYS A 7 5.49 7.80 -21.37
C CYS A 7 4.85 9.19 -21.33
N SER A 8 3.52 9.25 -21.40
CA SER A 8 2.75 10.50 -21.41
C SER A 8 2.94 11.24 -20.08
N ALA A 9 3.56 12.41 -20.15
CA ALA A 9 3.59 13.40 -19.08
C ALA A 9 2.17 13.95 -18.87
N ALA A 10 1.38 13.28 -18.03
CA ALA A 10 0.09 13.78 -17.59
C ALA A 10 -0.04 13.57 -16.06
N ALA A 11 -0.23 14.69 -15.35
CA ALA A 11 -0.40 14.86 -13.89
C ALA A 11 0.86 15.20 -13.05
N VAL A 12 1.64 16.18 -13.50
CA VAL A 12 2.44 17.03 -12.59
C VAL A 12 1.72 18.37 -12.41
N SER A 13 0.77 18.42 -11.49
CA SER A 13 0.16 19.66 -10.99
C SER A 13 -0.41 19.31 -9.61
N SER A 14 0.11 19.80 -8.48
CA SER A 14 0.12 21.21 -8.10
C SER A 14 1.14 21.57 -6.99
N LEU A 15 2.40 21.17 -7.13
CA LEU A 15 3.54 21.84 -6.47
C LEU A 15 4.73 21.76 -7.42
N LEU A 16 5.36 22.89 -7.72
CA LEU A 16 6.69 22.94 -8.35
C LEU A 16 7.65 22.13 -7.46
N LEU A 17 7.85 20.86 -7.78
CA LEU A 17 8.92 20.06 -7.19
C LEU A 17 10.21 20.62 -7.77
N VAL A 18 10.93 21.36 -6.93
CA VAL A 18 12.24 21.94 -7.28
C VAL A 18 13.21 20.78 -7.37
N LEU A 19 13.73 20.54 -8.58
CA LEU A 19 14.83 19.59 -8.77
C LEU A 19 16.07 20.10 -8.02
N PRO A 20 16.90 19.21 -7.49
CA PRO A 20 18.17 19.60 -6.89
C PRO A 20 19.02 20.39 -7.89
N SER A 21 19.70 21.43 -7.43
CA SER A 21 20.71 22.08 -8.25
C SER A 21 21.99 21.24 -8.31
N ASP A 22 22.85 21.46 -9.31
CA ASP A 22 24.13 20.75 -9.39
C ASP A 22 25.02 21.02 -8.16
N ALA A 23 24.85 22.16 -7.48
CA ALA A 23 25.55 22.48 -6.25
C ALA A 23 25.08 21.63 -5.05
N ASP A 24 23.84 21.14 -5.06
CA ASP A 24 23.27 20.34 -3.97
C ASP A 24 23.70 18.87 -4.06
N LYS A 25 24.09 18.39 -5.25
CA LYS A 25 24.37 16.97 -5.52
C LYS A 25 25.42 16.36 -4.58
N PRO A 26 26.59 16.98 -4.33
CA PRO A 26 27.60 16.39 -3.42
C PRO A 26 27.05 16.20 -2.00
N MET A 27 26.33 17.20 -1.48
CA MET A 27 25.69 17.13 -0.17
C MET A 27 24.59 16.05 -0.12
N ILE A 28 23.81 15.87 -1.19
CA ILE A 28 22.82 14.79 -1.28
C ILE A 28 23.49 13.41 -1.22
N VAL A 29 24.64 13.24 -1.88
CA VAL A 29 25.42 11.98 -1.81
C VAL A 29 25.92 11.74 -0.39
N GLU A 30 26.50 12.74 0.28
CA GLU A 30 26.95 12.63 1.67
C GLU A 30 25.80 12.27 2.63
N LEU A 31 24.66 12.93 2.48
CA LEU A 31 23.45 12.65 3.25
C LEU A 31 22.95 11.21 3.04
N ALA A 32 22.94 10.73 1.80
CA ALA A 32 22.52 9.37 1.47
C ALA A 32 23.46 8.31 2.07
N VAL A 33 24.77 8.56 2.08
CA VAL A 33 25.76 7.67 2.71
C VAL A 33 25.59 7.64 4.23
N ALA A 34 25.40 8.80 4.87
CA ALA A 34 25.14 8.88 6.31
C ALA A 34 23.82 8.17 6.68
N ALA A 35 22.76 8.39 5.90
CA ALA A 35 21.47 7.72 6.09
C ALA A 35 21.58 6.20 5.96
N MET A 36 22.42 5.71 5.04
CA MET A 36 22.67 4.27 4.90
C MET A 36 23.31 3.68 6.16
N GLU A 37 24.33 4.33 6.71
CA GLU A 37 24.96 3.87 7.95
C GLU A 37 23.97 3.89 9.13
N GLU A 38 23.14 4.93 9.22
CA GLU A 38 22.10 5.06 10.23
C GLU A 38 21.06 3.93 10.11
N LEU A 39 20.50 3.70 8.93
CA LEU A 39 19.51 2.65 8.68
C LEU A 39 20.06 1.27 9.04
N VAL A 40 21.29 0.95 8.62
CA VAL A 40 21.93 -0.34 8.92
C VAL A 40 22.03 -0.55 10.43
N ARG A 41 22.47 0.46 11.19
CA ARG A 41 22.54 0.38 12.65
C ARG A 41 21.15 0.26 13.28
N MET A 42 20.18 1.07 12.85
CA MET A 42 18.80 1.00 13.38
C MET A 42 18.15 -0.37 13.14
N ALA A 43 18.41 -1.00 12.00
CA ALA A 43 17.86 -2.31 11.68
C ALA A 43 18.53 -3.46 12.44
N GLN A 44 19.77 -3.29 12.92
CA GLN A 44 20.58 -4.36 13.55
C GLN A 44 20.72 -4.26 15.07
N LEU A 45 20.64 -3.05 15.64
CA LEU A 45 20.71 -2.85 17.09
C LEU A 45 19.38 -3.19 17.73
N ASP A 46 19.37 -3.81 18.91
CA ASP A 46 18.16 -4.10 19.69
C ASP A 46 18.05 -3.12 20.88
N GLU A 47 17.77 -3.61 22.09
CA GLU A 47 17.86 -2.79 23.31
C GLU A 47 19.30 -2.24 23.50
N PRO A 48 19.46 -0.97 23.92
CA PRO A 48 18.43 -0.06 24.42
C PRO A 48 17.82 0.86 23.34
N LEU A 49 18.24 0.74 22.08
CA LEU A 49 17.75 1.61 21.00
C LEU A 49 16.26 1.38 20.73
N TRP A 50 15.86 0.11 20.69
CA TRP A 50 14.46 -0.28 20.58
C TRP A 50 13.98 -0.77 21.93
N ASN A 51 12.86 -0.24 22.41
CA ASN A 51 12.21 -0.75 23.61
C ASN A 51 11.47 -2.03 23.27
N ALA A 52 11.63 -3.07 24.11
CA ALA A 52 10.83 -4.28 23.98
C ALA A 52 9.32 -3.95 24.02
N PRO A 53 8.49 -4.70 23.29
CA PRO A 53 7.05 -4.49 23.30
C PRO A 53 6.46 -4.68 24.70
N ALA A 54 5.56 -3.80 25.11
CA ALA A 54 5.03 -3.74 26.48
C ALA A 54 3.81 -4.68 26.66
N GLY A 55 3.90 -5.93 26.22
CA GLY A 55 2.80 -6.89 26.26
C GLY A 55 3.11 -8.14 27.11
N LEU A 56 2.29 -8.40 28.14
CA LEU A 56 2.33 -9.63 28.95
C LEU A 56 1.63 -10.83 28.27
N ASP A 57 1.07 -10.67 27.07
CA ASP A 57 0.15 -11.63 26.46
C ASP A 57 0.53 -12.08 25.04
N GLY A 58 1.80 -12.08 24.67
CA GLY A 58 2.28 -12.73 23.42
C GLY A 58 1.68 -12.19 22.12
N SER A 59 0.91 -11.10 22.18
CA SER A 59 0.51 -10.33 21.02
C SER A 59 1.71 -9.48 20.59
N ALA A 60 2.13 -9.64 19.34
CA ALA A 60 3.27 -8.92 18.77
C ALA A 60 2.94 -7.41 18.67
N GLU A 61 3.16 -6.69 19.77
CA GLU A 61 3.28 -5.24 19.78
C GLU A 61 4.58 -4.84 19.07
N GLU A 62 4.56 -3.71 18.36
CA GLU A 62 5.72 -3.21 17.61
C GLU A 62 6.81 -2.69 18.55
N GLU A 63 8.07 -2.90 18.17
CA GLU A 63 9.21 -2.27 18.83
C GLU A 63 9.12 -0.75 18.66
N THR A 64 9.25 -0.02 19.77
CA THR A 64 9.21 1.45 19.76
C THR A 64 10.61 2.03 19.93
N LEU A 65 10.91 3.09 19.20
CA LEU A 65 12.23 3.72 19.25
C LEU A 65 12.40 4.50 20.56
N ASN A 66 13.52 4.30 21.24
CA ASN A 66 13.96 5.15 22.34
C ASN A 66 14.58 6.43 21.78
N GLU A 67 13.84 7.55 21.81
CA GLU A 67 14.29 8.83 21.27
C GLU A 67 15.61 9.34 21.90
N GLU A 68 15.85 9.06 23.18
CA GLU A 68 17.07 9.51 23.87
C GLU A 68 18.31 8.70 23.47
N GLU A 69 18.18 7.38 23.34
CA GLU A 69 19.26 6.52 22.84
C GLU A 69 19.53 6.79 21.37
N TYR A 70 18.47 6.99 20.56
CA TYR A 70 18.60 7.41 19.17
C TYR A 70 19.37 8.74 19.06
N ALA A 71 19.01 9.76 19.85
CA ALA A 71 19.71 11.05 19.84
C ALA A 71 21.20 10.95 20.25
N ARG A 72 21.54 10.00 21.14
CA ARG A 72 22.92 9.72 21.54
C ARG A 72 23.73 9.01 20.45
N LEU A 73 23.13 8.04 19.76
CA LEU A 73 23.80 7.25 18.73
C LEU A 73 23.94 7.98 17.39
N PHE A 74 23.02 8.89 17.08
CA PHE A 74 22.94 9.58 15.78
C PHE A 74 22.95 11.12 15.90
N PRO A 75 24.01 11.73 16.47
CA PRO A 75 24.07 13.19 16.68
C PRO A 75 24.19 13.98 15.36
N GLY A 76 24.60 13.32 14.27
CA GLY A 76 24.85 13.94 12.96
C GLY A 76 23.74 13.77 11.92
N GLY A 77 22.53 13.33 12.31
CA GLY A 77 21.41 13.11 11.37
C GLY A 77 20.84 14.41 10.77
N LEU A 78 19.58 14.38 10.29
CA LEU A 78 18.84 15.52 9.70
C LEU A 78 18.61 16.73 10.64
N GLY A 79 19.31 16.81 11.76
CA GLY A 79 19.18 17.84 12.78
C GLY A 79 17.98 17.60 13.72
N PRO A 80 17.66 18.60 14.57
CA PRO A 80 16.59 18.48 15.55
C PRO A 80 15.21 18.33 14.88
N LYS A 81 14.28 17.69 15.59
CA LYS A 81 12.87 17.58 15.20
C LYS A 81 12.25 18.98 15.07
N PRO A 82 11.62 19.35 13.93
CA PRO A 82 10.95 20.63 13.77
C PRO A 82 9.79 20.77 14.76
N TYR A 83 9.53 22.00 15.19
CA TYR A 83 8.46 22.28 16.14
C TYR A 83 7.09 21.90 15.54
N GLY A 84 6.28 21.18 16.31
CA GLY A 84 4.93 20.77 15.92
C GLY A 84 4.85 19.44 15.16
N LEU A 85 5.98 18.74 14.95
CA LEU A 85 5.99 17.38 14.39
C LEU A 85 6.16 16.33 15.49
N ASN A 86 5.41 15.22 15.36
CA ASN A 86 5.56 14.03 16.18
C ASN A 86 6.51 13.05 15.49
N SER A 87 7.33 12.34 16.28
CA SER A 87 8.20 11.28 15.75
C SER A 87 7.43 9.97 15.78
N GLU A 88 7.35 9.32 14.63
CA GLU A 88 6.83 7.97 14.47
C GLU A 88 8.00 7.09 14.01
N ALA A 89 8.32 6.06 14.79
CA ALA A 89 9.40 5.14 14.47
C ALA A 89 9.01 3.71 14.83
N SER A 90 9.09 2.80 13.86
CA SER A 90 8.91 1.38 14.12
C SER A 90 9.79 0.51 13.25
N ARG A 91 10.00 -0.72 13.73
CA ARG A 91 10.79 -1.75 13.07
C ARG A 91 9.99 -3.06 13.05
N ASP A 92 10.05 -3.77 11.94
CA ASP A 92 9.49 -5.11 11.83
C ASP A 92 10.30 -5.96 10.84
N SER A 93 10.18 -7.28 10.95
CA SER A 93 10.89 -8.22 10.07
C SER A 93 10.02 -9.40 9.65
N ALA A 94 10.19 -9.85 8.40
CA ALA A 94 9.64 -11.13 7.95
C ALA A 94 10.61 -11.85 7.00
N VAL A 95 10.41 -13.16 6.88
CA VAL A 95 11.07 -13.98 5.86
C VAL A 95 10.08 -14.19 4.73
N VAL A 96 10.43 -13.74 3.53
CA VAL A 96 9.56 -13.78 2.35
C VAL A 96 10.12 -14.71 1.29
N ILE A 97 9.23 -15.36 0.53
CA ILE A 97 9.57 -16.26 -0.60
C ILE A 97 9.92 -15.45 -1.86
N MET A 98 10.99 -14.66 -1.78
CA MET A 98 11.50 -13.88 -2.89
C MET A 98 13.01 -13.65 -2.74
N THR A 99 13.73 -13.68 -3.87
CA THR A 99 15.17 -13.42 -3.88
C THR A 99 15.46 -11.95 -3.62
N HIS A 100 16.62 -11.67 -3.03
CA HIS A 100 17.07 -10.31 -2.76
C HIS A 100 17.12 -9.45 -4.04
N ALA A 101 17.52 -10.04 -5.18
CA ALA A 101 17.58 -9.35 -6.47
C ALA A 101 16.21 -8.83 -6.93
N ASN A 102 15.16 -9.67 -6.84
CA ASN A 102 13.80 -9.27 -7.20
C ASN A 102 13.24 -8.21 -6.25
N LEU A 103 13.54 -8.33 -4.95
CA LEU A 103 13.13 -7.34 -3.95
C LEU A 103 13.76 -5.98 -4.21
N VAL A 104 15.06 -5.94 -4.50
CA VAL A 104 15.76 -4.71 -4.86
C VAL A 104 15.20 -4.13 -6.15
N GLU A 105 14.90 -4.96 -7.16
CA GLU A 105 14.28 -4.50 -8.40
C GLU A 105 12.92 -3.85 -8.16
N ILE A 106 12.05 -4.50 -7.35
CA ILE A 106 10.74 -3.95 -6.98
C ILE A 106 10.87 -2.59 -6.28
N LEU A 107 11.84 -2.44 -5.38
CA LEU A 107 12.02 -1.20 -4.63
C LEU A 107 12.63 -0.08 -5.49
N MET A 108 13.46 -0.42 -6.47
CA MET A 108 14.16 0.57 -7.30
C MET A 108 13.40 0.95 -8.57
N ASP A 109 12.50 0.09 -9.07
CA ASP A 109 11.58 0.43 -10.16
C ASP A 109 10.31 1.09 -9.59
N VAL A 110 10.09 2.37 -9.93
CA VAL A 110 8.97 3.16 -9.40
C VAL A 110 7.59 2.56 -9.70
N ASN A 111 7.43 1.86 -10.83
CA ASN A 111 6.15 1.27 -11.22
C ASN A 111 5.89 -0.02 -10.44
N GLN A 112 6.92 -0.86 -10.30
CA GLN A 112 6.83 -2.08 -9.48
C GLN A 112 6.61 -1.73 -8.01
N TYR A 113 7.35 -0.74 -7.49
CA TYR A 113 7.18 -0.21 -6.14
C TYR A 113 5.75 0.26 -5.89
N ALA A 114 5.21 1.11 -6.78
CA ALA A 114 3.84 1.60 -6.65
C ALA A 114 2.79 0.50 -6.77
N ALA A 115 3.01 -0.51 -7.63
CA ALA A 115 2.07 -1.62 -7.80
C ALA A 115 2.03 -2.54 -6.56
N VAL A 116 3.20 -2.98 -6.08
CA VAL A 116 3.34 -3.88 -4.92
C VAL A 116 2.79 -3.23 -3.66
N PHE A 117 3.09 -1.94 -3.46
CA PHE A 117 2.70 -1.19 -2.27
C PHE A 117 1.52 -0.25 -2.50
N SER A 118 0.64 -0.53 -3.47
CA SER A 118 -0.50 0.34 -3.84
C SER A 118 -1.45 0.70 -2.71
N SER A 119 -1.51 -0.08 -1.63
CA SER A 119 -2.28 0.27 -0.43
C SER A 119 -1.59 1.33 0.45
N ILE A 120 -0.26 1.45 0.37
CA ILE A 120 0.58 2.37 1.15
C ILE A 120 1.02 3.57 0.30
N VAL A 121 1.31 3.35 -0.98
CA VAL A 121 1.81 4.32 -1.95
C VAL A 121 0.68 4.69 -2.89
N SER A 122 0.21 5.93 -2.81
CA SER A 122 -0.83 6.46 -3.69
C SER A 122 -0.26 6.97 -5.01
N ARG A 123 0.91 7.62 -4.94
CA ARG A 123 1.65 8.19 -6.06
C ARG A 123 3.14 8.04 -5.79
N ALA A 124 3.91 7.77 -6.83
CA ALA A 124 5.36 7.78 -6.80
C ALA A 124 5.90 8.27 -8.14
N ALA A 125 6.99 9.03 -8.10
CA ALA A 125 7.71 9.47 -9.30
C ALA A 125 9.20 9.55 -9.00
N THR A 126 10.02 8.99 -9.89
CA THR A 126 11.46 9.27 -9.95
C THR A 126 11.63 10.61 -10.66
N LEU A 127 12.19 11.60 -9.94
CA LEU A 127 12.39 12.96 -10.43
C LEU A 127 13.75 13.12 -11.10
N GLU A 128 14.79 12.51 -10.53
CA GLU A 128 16.15 12.53 -11.07
C GLU A 128 16.88 11.24 -10.71
N VAL A 129 17.73 10.73 -11.61
CA VAL A 129 18.65 9.63 -11.33
C VAL A 129 20.05 10.23 -11.19
N LEU A 130 20.57 10.25 -9.97
CA LEU A 130 21.89 10.81 -9.65
C LEU A 130 23.01 9.80 -9.94
N SER A 131 22.73 8.51 -9.73
CA SER A 131 23.63 7.40 -10.05
C SER A 131 22.81 6.17 -10.40
N THR A 132 23.19 5.45 -11.46
CA THR A 132 22.60 4.15 -11.80
C THR A 132 23.22 2.99 -11.02
N GLY A 133 24.30 3.23 -10.28
CA GLY A 133 25.07 2.18 -9.61
C GLY A 133 25.93 1.36 -10.58
N VAL A 134 26.39 0.20 -10.10
CA VAL A 134 27.19 -0.77 -10.87
C VAL A 134 26.34 -1.41 -11.97
N ALA A 135 26.90 -1.53 -13.18
CA ALA A 135 26.19 -2.11 -14.32
C ALA A 135 25.64 -3.51 -14.01
N GLY A 136 24.35 -3.72 -14.30
CA GLY A 136 23.65 -5.00 -14.12
C GLY A 136 23.02 -5.21 -12.75
N ASN A 137 23.18 -4.29 -11.80
CA ASN A 137 22.44 -4.29 -10.53
C ASN A 137 22.25 -2.85 -10.01
N TYR A 138 21.74 -2.70 -8.78
CA TYR A 138 21.48 -1.39 -8.18
C TYR A 138 22.50 -0.98 -7.11
N ASN A 139 23.65 -1.66 -7.02
CA ASN A 139 24.64 -1.35 -6.00
C ASN A 139 25.25 0.04 -6.26
N GLY A 140 25.04 0.97 -5.33
CA GLY A 140 25.46 2.36 -5.48
C GLY A 140 24.48 3.23 -6.28
N ALA A 141 23.27 2.72 -6.58
CA ALA A 141 22.25 3.47 -7.30
C ALA A 141 21.60 4.52 -6.39
N LEU A 142 21.41 5.73 -6.91
CA LEU A 142 20.93 6.89 -6.18
C LEU A 142 19.90 7.65 -7.02
N GLN A 143 18.69 7.84 -6.48
CA GLN A 143 17.58 8.47 -7.18
C GLN A 143 16.85 9.47 -6.28
N VAL A 144 16.42 10.58 -6.83
CA VAL A 144 15.54 11.54 -6.16
C VAL A 144 14.10 11.20 -6.50
N MET A 145 13.26 11.05 -5.48
CA MET A 145 11.88 10.60 -5.63
C MET A 145 10.91 11.55 -4.93
N SER A 146 9.69 11.60 -5.46
CA SER A 146 8.53 12.14 -4.76
C SER A 146 7.49 11.05 -4.62
N VAL A 147 7.03 10.82 -3.39
CA VAL A 147 6.06 9.77 -3.05
C VAL A 147 4.99 10.34 -2.13
N GLU A 148 3.74 9.95 -2.37
CA GLU A 148 2.59 10.28 -1.53
C GLU A 148 2.09 9.01 -0.85
N PHE A 149 2.29 8.94 0.47
CA PHE A 149 1.86 7.81 1.30
C PHE A 149 0.42 7.97 1.76
N GLN A 150 -0.33 6.87 1.80
CA GLN A 150 -1.75 6.85 2.10
C GLN A 150 -2.13 5.75 3.09
N VAL A 151 -3.21 6.03 3.83
CA VAL A 151 -4.12 5.01 4.36
C VAL A 151 -5.40 5.14 3.53
N PRO A 152 -6.00 4.05 3.02
CA PRO A 152 -7.27 4.10 2.29
C PRO A 152 -8.46 4.55 3.16
N SER A 153 -8.48 5.83 3.52
CA SER A 153 -9.54 6.47 4.31
C SER A 153 -9.64 7.95 3.93
N PRO A 154 -10.85 8.50 3.80
CA PRO A 154 -11.05 9.93 3.55
C PRO A 154 -10.75 10.81 4.78
N LEU A 155 -10.59 10.20 5.96
CA LEU A 155 -10.37 10.86 7.25
C LEU A 155 -8.90 10.84 7.71
N VAL A 156 -8.01 10.22 6.91
CA VAL A 156 -6.56 10.23 7.15
C VAL A 156 -5.90 10.97 5.99
N PRO A 157 -5.31 12.16 6.23
CA PRO A 157 -4.58 12.90 5.21
C PRO A 157 -3.41 12.11 4.65
N THR A 158 -3.13 12.27 3.36
CA THR A 158 -1.94 11.71 2.74
C THR A 158 -0.68 12.44 3.21
N ARG A 159 0.46 11.73 3.17
CA ARG A 159 1.77 12.25 3.54
C ARG A 159 2.63 12.33 2.30
N GLU A 160 2.83 13.53 1.77
CA GLU A 160 3.80 13.77 0.70
C GLU A 160 5.21 13.78 1.26
N SER A 161 6.14 13.16 0.54
CA SER A 161 7.55 13.09 0.90
C SER A 161 8.42 13.26 -0.35
N TYR A 162 9.48 14.04 -0.22
CA TYR A 162 10.49 14.27 -1.23
C TYR A 162 11.84 13.87 -0.67
N PHE A 163 12.43 12.81 -1.21
CA PHE A 163 13.59 12.16 -0.62
C PHE A 163 14.59 11.67 -1.68
N VAL A 164 15.82 11.40 -1.23
CA VAL A 164 16.78 10.60 -1.99
C VAL A 164 16.69 9.15 -1.54
N ARG A 165 16.58 8.24 -2.51
CA ARG A 165 16.66 6.78 -2.34
C ARG A 165 18.04 6.30 -2.73
N TYR A 166 18.72 5.62 -1.81
CA TYR A 166 20.03 5.03 -2.02
C TYR A 166 19.99 3.52 -1.83
N CYS A 167 20.48 2.78 -2.83
CA CYS A 167 20.58 1.33 -2.80
C CYS A 167 22.05 0.91 -2.78
N LYS A 168 22.42 0.03 -1.85
CA LYS A 168 23.78 -0.46 -1.70
C LYS A 168 23.79 -1.90 -1.20
N GLN A 169 24.75 -2.68 -1.68
CA GLN A 169 25.10 -3.94 -1.06
C GLN A 169 26.21 -3.70 -0.02
N ASN A 170 25.96 -4.12 1.21
CA ASN A 170 26.90 -4.02 2.32
C ASN A 170 28.02 -5.07 2.19
N ALA A 171 29.09 -4.89 2.96
CA ALA A 171 30.26 -5.76 2.90
C ALA A 171 29.96 -7.23 3.31
N ASP A 172 28.89 -7.45 4.07
CA ASP A 172 28.38 -8.76 4.49
C ASP A 172 27.48 -9.43 3.44
N GLY A 173 27.25 -8.77 2.29
CA GLY A 173 26.37 -9.24 1.22
C GLY A 173 24.90 -8.83 1.37
N THR A 174 24.52 -8.26 2.52
CA THR A 174 23.16 -7.76 2.79
C THR A 174 22.87 -6.55 1.91
N TRP A 175 21.71 -6.52 1.26
CA TRP A 175 21.27 -5.34 0.51
C TRP A 175 20.54 -4.37 1.43
N ALA A 176 20.71 -3.08 1.17
CA ALA A 176 20.02 -2.03 1.88
C ALA A 176 19.46 -1.00 0.89
N VAL A 177 18.22 -0.58 1.12
CA VAL A 177 17.58 0.53 0.41
C VAL A 177 17.13 1.53 1.47
N VAL A 178 17.64 2.75 1.40
CA VAL A 178 17.33 3.83 2.35
C VAL A 178 16.76 5.04 1.64
N ASP A 179 15.74 5.62 2.24
CA ASP A 179 15.08 6.86 1.87
C ASP A 179 15.32 7.90 2.96
N VAL A 180 15.78 9.09 2.57
CA VAL A 180 15.99 10.21 3.49
C VAL A 180 15.56 11.53 2.87
N SER A 181 14.82 12.33 3.63
CA SER A 181 14.20 13.57 3.12
C SER A 181 15.20 14.59 2.62
N LEU A 182 14.83 15.22 1.51
CA LEU A 182 15.50 16.40 0.96
C LEU A 182 14.69 17.68 1.22
N ASP A 183 13.65 17.62 2.06
CA ASP A 183 12.73 18.75 2.27
C ASP A 183 13.43 20.00 2.88
N GLY A 184 14.56 19.83 3.55
CA GLY A 184 15.41 20.95 4.01
C GLY A 184 16.05 21.76 2.86
N LEU A 185 16.06 21.21 1.64
CA LEU A 185 16.59 21.87 0.44
C LEU A 185 15.54 22.67 -0.32
N ARG A 186 14.27 22.66 0.12
CA ARG A 186 13.16 23.37 -0.53
C ARG A 186 12.88 24.69 0.20
N PRO A 187 13.28 25.85 -0.33
CA PRO A 187 13.01 27.13 0.31
C PRO A 187 11.50 27.39 0.40
N GLY A 188 11.00 27.74 1.60
CA GLY A 188 9.61 28.19 1.80
C GLY A 188 8.54 27.10 1.85
N ALA A 189 8.91 25.81 1.81
CA ALA A 189 7.95 24.73 2.00
C ALA A 189 7.56 24.59 3.48
N VAL A 190 6.26 24.58 3.78
CA VAL A 190 5.77 24.21 5.12
C VAL A 190 5.98 22.70 5.28
N LEU A 191 6.95 22.33 6.12
CA LEU A 191 7.26 20.93 6.44
C LEU A 191 6.12 20.32 7.26
N LYS A 192 5.29 19.49 6.62
CA LYS A 192 4.26 18.68 7.29
C LYS A 192 4.72 17.26 7.58
N CYS A 193 5.73 16.80 6.86
CA CYS A 193 6.27 15.45 6.93
C CYS A 193 7.75 15.53 6.59
N ARG A 194 8.60 14.89 7.41
CA ARG A 194 10.03 14.74 7.19
C ARG A 194 10.41 13.30 7.52
N ARG A 195 10.70 12.53 6.48
CA ARG A 195 11.27 11.18 6.58
C ARG A 195 12.73 11.23 7.02
N ARG A 196 13.01 10.67 8.19
CA ARG A 196 14.36 10.27 8.65
C ARG A 196 14.79 8.99 7.92
N PRO A 197 16.07 8.57 7.99
CA PRO A 197 16.53 7.35 7.34
C PRO A 197 15.58 6.17 7.57
N SER A 198 14.85 5.81 6.52
CA SER A 198 13.82 4.78 6.52
C SER A 198 14.03 3.86 5.33
N GLY A 199 13.62 2.61 5.43
CA GLY A 199 13.78 1.66 4.34
C GLY A 199 13.97 0.26 4.88
N CYS A 200 14.75 -0.56 4.18
CA CYS A 200 14.90 -1.96 4.59
C CYS A 200 16.29 -2.55 4.33
N LEU A 201 16.63 -3.53 5.16
CA LEU A 201 17.69 -4.49 4.92
C LEU A 201 17.09 -5.76 4.33
N ILE A 202 17.75 -6.31 3.32
CA ILE A 202 17.37 -7.52 2.61
C ILE A 202 18.54 -8.49 2.68
N GLN A 203 18.38 -9.49 3.54
CA GLN A 203 19.37 -10.54 3.74
C GLN A 203 18.96 -11.77 2.93
N GLU A 204 19.87 -12.27 2.10
CA GLU A 204 19.65 -13.51 1.35
C GLU A 204 19.53 -14.71 2.30
N MET A 205 18.54 -15.56 2.04
CA MET A 205 18.30 -16.81 2.75
C MET A 205 18.32 -17.98 1.77
N PRO A 206 18.59 -19.23 2.22
CA PRO A 206 18.57 -20.40 1.34
C PRO A 206 17.23 -20.59 0.61
N ASN A 207 17.24 -21.33 -0.50
CA ASN A 207 16.05 -21.70 -1.28
C ASN A 207 15.27 -20.53 -1.90
N GLY A 208 15.94 -19.40 -2.18
CA GLY A 208 15.33 -18.25 -2.83
C GLY A 208 14.46 -17.39 -1.93
N TYR A 209 14.60 -17.53 -0.60
CA TYR A 209 13.98 -16.66 0.38
C TYR A 209 14.86 -15.45 0.69
N SER A 210 14.28 -14.43 1.28
CA SER A 210 15.02 -13.33 1.89
C SER A 210 14.41 -12.96 3.23
N LYS A 211 15.24 -12.59 4.21
CA LYS A 211 14.80 -11.91 5.42
C LYS A 211 14.81 -10.42 5.15
N VAL A 212 13.67 -9.77 5.34
CA VAL A 212 13.51 -8.32 5.18
C VAL A 212 13.28 -7.71 6.56
N THR A 213 14.14 -6.77 6.95
CA THR A 213 13.96 -5.95 8.16
C THR A 213 13.69 -4.53 7.72
N TRP A 214 12.49 -4.03 8.00
CA TRP A 214 12.04 -2.71 7.61
C TRP A 214 12.08 -1.77 8.81
N VAL A 215 12.59 -0.56 8.60
CA VAL A 215 12.59 0.54 9.57
C VAL A 215 11.85 1.71 8.95
N GLU A 216 10.79 2.16 9.61
CA GLU A 216 10.08 3.37 9.24
C GLU A 216 10.36 4.43 10.30
N HIS A 217 10.93 5.57 9.91
CA HIS A 217 11.19 6.69 10.82
C HIS A 217 10.78 8.02 10.18
N VAL A 218 9.70 8.62 10.67
CA VAL A 218 9.10 9.82 10.09
C VAL A 218 8.75 10.81 11.18
N GLU A 219 8.98 12.09 10.92
CA GLU A 219 8.47 13.19 11.72
C GLU A 219 7.29 13.84 10.98
N VAL A 220 6.12 13.92 11.59
CA VAL A 220 4.88 14.32 10.90
C VAL A 220 3.95 15.16 11.75
N ASP A 221 3.22 16.07 11.10
CA ASP A 221 2.11 16.82 11.67
C ASP A 221 0.83 15.99 11.56
N ASP A 222 0.38 15.43 12.68
CA ASP A 222 -0.79 14.56 12.77
C ASP A 222 -2.07 15.29 13.21
N ARG A 223 -2.02 16.62 13.39
CA ARG A 223 -3.16 17.39 13.94
C ARG A 223 -4.41 17.32 13.07
N SER A 224 -4.25 17.09 11.78
CA SER A 224 -5.34 16.91 10.82
C SER A 224 -5.92 15.49 10.76
N VAL A 225 -5.39 14.53 11.54
CA VAL A 225 -5.93 13.16 11.61
C VAL A 225 -7.20 13.17 12.45
N HIS A 226 -8.27 12.60 11.90
CA HIS A 226 -9.55 12.47 12.60
C HIS A 226 -9.42 11.60 13.86
N SER A 227 -10.18 11.94 14.91
CA SER A 227 -10.11 11.29 16.24
C SER A 227 -10.21 9.76 16.18
N ILE A 228 -11.16 9.23 15.39
CA ILE A 228 -11.37 7.78 15.20
C ILE A 228 -10.13 7.04 14.64
N TYR A 229 -9.26 7.73 13.90
CA TYR A 229 -8.05 7.15 13.32
C TYR A 229 -6.78 7.48 14.11
N LYS A 230 -6.86 8.32 15.16
CA LYS A 230 -5.67 8.69 15.93
C LYS A 230 -4.95 7.47 16.50
N LEU A 231 -5.69 6.52 17.08
CA LEU A 231 -5.10 5.30 17.63
C LEU A 231 -4.44 4.43 16.54
N LEU A 232 -5.07 4.30 15.37
CA LEU A 232 -4.50 3.55 14.24
C LEU A 232 -3.19 4.18 13.75
N VAL A 233 -3.14 5.52 13.71
CA VAL A 233 -1.94 6.26 13.29
C VAL A 233 -0.86 6.19 14.36
N SER A 234 -1.19 6.48 15.62
CA SER A 234 -0.22 6.52 16.72
C SER A 234 0.32 5.15 17.12
N SER A 235 -0.38 4.06 16.78
CA SER A 235 0.08 2.68 17.05
C SER A 235 1.10 2.16 16.03
N GLY A 236 1.43 2.93 14.98
CA GLY A 236 2.32 2.45 13.91
C GLY A 236 1.61 1.58 12.86
N LEU A 237 0.40 1.09 13.11
CA LEU A 237 -0.33 0.22 12.18
C LEU A 237 -0.71 0.91 10.85
N ALA A 238 -0.85 2.23 10.85
CA ALA A 238 -1.19 3.01 9.66
C ALA A 238 -0.03 3.18 8.67
N PHE A 239 1.15 3.56 9.17
CA PHE A 239 2.28 4.01 8.33
C PHE A 239 3.61 3.31 8.68
N GLY A 240 3.64 2.50 9.73
CA GLY A 240 4.85 1.85 10.27
C GLY A 240 5.32 0.62 9.50
N ALA A 241 6.45 0.08 9.96
CA ALA A 241 7.20 -1.00 9.31
C ALA A 241 6.38 -2.28 9.07
N ARG A 242 5.55 -2.68 10.03
CA ARG A 242 4.72 -3.89 9.93
C ARG A 242 3.79 -3.88 8.73
N ARG A 243 3.31 -2.70 8.35
CA ARG A 243 2.43 -2.55 7.18
C ARG A 243 3.19 -2.80 5.89
N TRP A 244 4.43 -2.34 5.79
CA TRP A 244 5.31 -2.60 4.65
C TRP A 244 5.66 -4.08 4.54
N VAL A 245 6.13 -4.67 5.64
CA VAL A 245 6.51 -6.07 5.72
C VAL A 245 5.32 -6.99 5.43
N GLY A 246 4.17 -6.76 6.07
CA GLY A 246 2.96 -7.53 5.84
C GLY A 246 2.36 -7.36 4.44
N THR A 247 2.57 -6.19 3.80
CA THR A 247 2.20 -6.02 2.39
C THR A 247 3.12 -6.83 1.48
N LEU A 248 4.43 -6.77 1.71
CA LEU A 248 5.41 -7.51 0.92
C LEU A 248 5.21 -9.03 1.03
N ASP A 249 5.00 -9.54 2.24
CA ASP A 249 4.77 -10.96 2.50
C ASP A 249 3.56 -11.49 1.73
N ARG A 250 2.42 -10.80 1.83
CA ARG A 250 1.21 -11.13 1.06
C ARG A 250 1.45 -11.09 -0.45
N GLN A 251 2.27 -10.17 -0.95
CA GLN A 251 2.58 -10.11 -2.39
C GLN A 251 3.47 -11.27 -2.82
N CYS A 252 4.39 -11.71 -1.97
CA CYS A 252 5.22 -12.89 -2.23
C CYS A 252 4.36 -14.17 -2.27
N GLU A 253 3.42 -14.35 -1.33
CA GLU A 253 2.46 -15.47 -1.34
C GLU A 253 1.61 -15.48 -2.62
N ARG A 254 1.11 -14.31 -3.03
CA ARG A 254 0.34 -14.12 -4.26
C ARG A 254 1.12 -14.53 -5.51
N LEU A 255 2.38 -14.10 -5.61
CA LEU A 255 3.26 -14.45 -6.73
C LEU A 255 3.59 -15.95 -6.72
N ALA A 256 3.89 -16.53 -5.56
CA ALA A 256 4.13 -17.96 -5.40
C ALA A 256 2.93 -18.80 -5.86
N SER A 257 1.70 -18.38 -5.52
CA SER A 257 0.46 -19.02 -5.96
C SER A 257 0.30 -19.06 -7.49
N VAL A 258 0.76 -18.02 -8.20
CA VAL A 258 0.72 -17.98 -9.67
C VAL A 258 1.81 -18.86 -10.28
N MET A 259 2.99 -18.92 -9.67
CA MET A 259 4.12 -19.73 -10.16
C MET A 259 3.96 -21.23 -9.87
N ALA A 260 3.05 -21.62 -8.97
CA ALA A 260 2.77 -23.01 -8.66
C ALA A 260 2.25 -23.78 -9.90
N SER A 261 3.08 -24.69 -10.40
CA SER A 261 2.78 -25.52 -11.58
C SER A 261 2.19 -26.89 -11.24
N ASN A 262 2.38 -27.38 -10.01
CA ASN A 262 2.03 -28.74 -9.57
C ASN A 262 1.09 -28.71 -8.36
N ILE A 263 -0.13 -28.17 -8.53
CA ILE A 263 -1.15 -28.20 -7.48
C ILE A 263 -1.81 -29.59 -7.51
N PRO A 264 -1.82 -30.34 -6.39
CA PRO A 264 -2.48 -31.66 -6.31
C PRO A 264 -3.94 -31.56 -6.78
N THR A 265 -4.41 -32.55 -7.55
CA THR A 265 -5.78 -32.58 -8.10
C THR A 265 -6.91 -32.47 -7.06
N SER A 266 -6.62 -32.74 -5.79
CA SER A 266 -7.52 -32.57 -4.65
C SER A 266 -7.63 -31.13 -4.13
N ASP A 267 -6.65 -30.28 -4.40
CA ASP A 267 -6.58 -28.86 -3.98
C ASP A 267 -6.80 -27.89 -5.15
N ILE A 268 -7.16 -28.41 -6.32
CA ILE A 268 -7.54 -27.60 -7.47
C ILE A 268 -8.86 -26.91 -7.14
N GLY A 269 -8.76 -25.67 -6.66
CA GLY A 269 -9.88 -24.74 -6.63
C GLY A 269 -10.45 -24.53 -8.03
N VAL A 270 -11.55 -23.79 -8.12
CA VAL A 270 -12.38 -23.70 -9.33
C VAL A 270 -11.66 -23.16 -10.58
N ILE A 271 -10.50 -22.52 -10.41
CA ILE A 271 -9.63 -22.04 -11.51
C ILE A 271 -8.47 -23.01 -11.69
N THR A 272 -8.63 -23.92 -12.65
CA THR A 272 -7.71 -25.02 -12.88
C THR A 272 -6.47 -24.61 -13.69
N SER A 273 -6.57 -23.60 -14.57
CA SER A 273 -5.47 -23.15 -15.43
C SER A 273 -4.56 -22.12 -14.76
N ALA A 274 -3.26 -22.20 -15.08
CA ALA A 274 -2.27 -21.23 -14.60
C ALA A 274 -2.56 -19.82 -15.16
N GLU A 275 -3.00 -19.72 -16.41
CA GLU A 275 -3.42 -18.49 -17.08
C GLU A 275 -4.65 -17.87 -16.40
N GLY A 276 -5.59 -18.70 -15.95
CA GLY A 276 -6.75 -18.27 -15.18
C GLY A 276 -6.35 -17.68 -13.83
N ARG A 277 -5.47 -18.36 -13.09
CA ARG A 277 -4.94 -17.86 -11.81
C ARG A 277 -4.20 -16.53 -11.98
N LYS A 278 -3.35 -16.43 -13.00
CA LYS A 278 -2.64 -15.19 -13.38
C LYS A 278 -3.61 -14.06 -13.73
N SER A 279 -4.67 -14.35 -14.49
CA SER A 279 -5.67 -13.35 -14.89
C SER A 279 -6.47 -12.84 -13.69
N MET A 280 -6.87 -13.73 -12.78
CA MET A 280 -7.54 -13.36 -11.54
C MET A 280 -6.66 -12.55 -10.61
N LEU A 281 -5.37 -12.89 -10.49
CA LEU A 281 -4.44 -12.12 -9.69
C LEU A 281 -4.30 -10.68 -10.20
N LYS A 282 -4.13 -10.53 -11.51
CA LYS A 282 -4.09 -9.21 -12.16
C LYS A 282 -5.39 -8.43 -11.99
N LEU A 283 -6.54 -9.10 -12.00
CA LEU A 283 -7.83 -8.46 -11.74
C LEU A 283 -7.91 -7.97 -10.29
N ALA A 284 -7.57 -8.81 -9.32
CA ALA A 284 -7.54 -8.44 -7.91
C ALA A 284 -6.57 -7.27 -7.63
N GLU A 285 -5.38 -7.28 -8.25
CA GLU A 285 -4.44 -6.14 -8.25
C GLU A 285 -5.11 -4.85 -8.71
N ARG A 286 -5.76 -4.86 -9.88
CA ARG A 286 -6.44 -3.67 -10.41
C ARG A 286 -7.59 -3.20 -9.52
N MET A 287 -8.34 -4.14 -8.93
CA MET A 287 -9.42 -3.82 -8.00
C MET A 287 -8.89 -3.14 -6.74
N VAL A 288 -7.81 -3.64 -6.15
CA VAL A 288 -7.17 -3.03 -4.98
C VAL A 288 -6.63 -1.65 -5.32
N MET A 289 -5.90 -1.50 -6.43
CA MET A 289 -5.39 -0.20 -6.88
C MET A 289 -6.52 0.82 -7.09
N SER A 290 -7.60 0.39 -7.75
CA SER A 290 -8.78 1.24 -8.00
C SER A 290 -9.50 1.63 -6.72
N PHE A 291 -9.63 0.70 -5.77
CA PHE A 291 -10.22 0.96 -4.46
C PHE A 291 -9.38 1.97 -3.68
N CYS A 292 -8.07 1.72 -3.52
CA CYS A 292 -7.19 2.62 -2.77
C CYS A 292 -7.14 4.02 -3.40
N GLY A 293 -6.99 4.13 -4.73
CA GLY A 293 -7.04 5.42 -5.42
C GLY A 293 -8.43 6.08 -5.44
N GLY A 294 -9.49 5.31 -5.20
CA GLY A 294 -10.87 5.77 -5.12
C GLY A 294 -11.35 6.17 -3.71
N VAL A 295 -10.65 5.77 -2.66
CA VAL A 295 -11.01 6.11 -1.26
C VAL A 295 -10.12 7.23 -0.72
N THR A 296 -8.86 7.32 -1.18
CA THR A 296 -7.93 8.33 -0.71
C THR A 296 -8.17 9.69 -1.37
N ALA A 297 -8.05 10.76 -0.58
CA ALA A 297 -8.00 12.13 -1.08
C ALA A 297 -6.57 12.52 -1.53
N SER A 298 -6.14 11.99 -2.67
CA SER A 298 -4.84 12.35 -3.28
C SER A 298 -4.93 13.66 -4.07
N ALA A 299 -3.82 14.42 -4.12
CA ALA A 299 -3.75 15.70 -4.84
C ALA A 299 -4.09 15.62 -6.35
N ALA A 300 -3.89 14.45 -6.98
CA ALA A 300 -4.25 14.23 -8.39
C ALA A 300 -5.76 14.05 -8.62
N HIS A 301 -6.50 13.70 -7.57
CA HIS A 301 -7.93 13.45 -7.60
C HIS A 301 -8.62 14.33 -6.55
N GLN A 302 -8.66 15.65 -6.81
CA GLN A 302 -9.34 16.59 -5.93
C GLN A 302 -10.80 16.21 -5.76
N TRP A 303 -11.14 15.84 -4.54
CA TRP A 303 -12.51 15.59 -4.11
C TRP A 303 -13.21 16.91 -3.80
N THR A 304 -14.43 17.08 -4.28
CA THR A 304 -15.27 18.21 -3.86
C THR A 304 -16.13 17.77 -2.69
N THR A 305 -15.95 18.41 -1.52
CA THR A 305 -16.82 18.21 -0.35
C THR A 305 -18.21 18.76 -0.66
N LEU A 306 -19.23 17.91 -0.54
CA LEU A 306 -20.62 18.35 -0.56
C LEU A 306 -21.00 18.79 0.85
N SER A 307 -20.96 20.09 1.12
CA SER A 307 -21.48 20.67 2.36
C SER A 307 -23.01 20.64 2.32
N GLY A 308 -23.62 19.64 2.95
CA GLY A 308 -25.06 19.60 3.26
C GLY A 308 -25.34 20.17 4.65
N SER A 309 -26.57 20.61 4.90
CA SER A 309 -27.09 21.10 6.20
C SER A 309 -27.22 19.99 7.28
N GLY A 310 -26.25 19.07 7.35
CA GLY A 310 -26.15 18.00 8.35
C GLY A 310 -24.99 18.22 9.31
N ALA A 311 -24.86 17.35 10.32
CA ALA A 311 -23.78 17.37 11.31
C ALA A 311 -22.41 17.48 10.62
N GLU A 312 -21.46 18.21 11.24
CA GLU A 312 -20.12 18.52 10.71
C GLU A 312 -19.26 17.29 10.33
N ASP A 313 -19.78 16.11 10.62
CA ASP A 313 -19.08 14.84 10.65
C ASP A 313 -19.23 14.01 9.37
N VAL A 314 -20.27 14.21 8.55
CA VAL A 314 -20.44 13.42 7.31
C VAL A 314 -19.72 14.09 6.13
N ARG A 315 -18.55 13.54 5.75
CA ARG A 315 -17.80 14.01 4.59
C ARG A 315 -18.20 13.22 3.35
N VAL A 316 -19.13 13.76 2.56
CA VAL A 316 -19.41 13.27 1.20
C VAL A 316 -18.53 14.02 0.21
N MET A 317 -17.74 13.26 -0.54
CA MET A 317 -16.80 13.71 -1.54
C MET A 317 -17.23 13.17 -2.89
N THR A 318 -17.19 14.02 -3.92
CA THR A 318 -17.49 13.59 -5.30
C THR A 318 -16.30 13.81 -6.22
N ARG A 319 -16.11 12.87 -7.15
CA ARG A 319 -15.12 12.90 -8.22
C ARG A 319 -15.82 12.62 -9.54
N LYS A 320 -15.56 13.42 -10.57
CA LYS A 320 -15.95 13.09 -11.94
C LYS A 320 -14.84 12.29 -12.60
N SER A 321 -15.09 11.04 -12.96
CA SER A 321 -14.18 10.20 -13.72
C SER A 321 -14.51 10.33 -15.20
N VAL A 322 -13.72 11.11 -15.93
CA VAL A 322 -13.73 11.19 -17.40
C VAL A 322 -12.27 10.94 -17.80
N ASP A 323 -12.03 10.01 -18.74
CA ASP A 323 -10.68 9.69 -19.26
C ASP A 323 -9.72 8.90 -18.34
N ASP A 324 -10.23 8.10 -17.39
CA ASP A 324 -9.41 7.18 -16.57
C ASP A 324 -9.39 5.75 -17.18
N PRO A 325 -8.26 5.28 -17.77
CA PRO A 325 -8.21 3.99 -18.45
C PRO A 325 -8.58 2.81 -17.54
N GLY A 326 -9.63 2.08 -17.92
CA GLY A 326 -10.11 0.92 -17.16
C GLY A 326 -11.18 1.23 -16.10
N ARG A 327 -11.64 2.49 -16.00
CA ARG A 327 -12.77 2.89 -15.15
C ARG A 327 -13.93 3.41 -16.01
N PRO A 328 -15.19 3.02 -15.74
CA PRO A 328 -16.32 3.55 -16.50
C PRO A 328 -16.46 5.08 -16.24
N PRO A 329 -16.81 5.87 -17.27
CA PRO A 329 -17.05 7.29 -17.11
C PRO A 329 -18.25 7.52 -16.18
N GLY A 330 -18.12 8.41 -15.19
CA GLY A 330 -19.18 8.64 -14.21
C GLY A 330 -18.77 9.47 -12.99
N ILE A 331 -19.72 9.69 -12.07
CA ILE A 331 -19.45 10.33 -10.78
C ILE A 331 -19.15 9.26 -9.74
N VAL A 332 -17.99 9.35 -9.11
CA VAL A 332 -17.58 8.52 -7.97
C VAL A 332 -17.93 9.30 -6.71
N LEU A 333 -18.68 8.67 -5.82
CA LEU A 333 -18.99 9.19 -4.49
C LEU A 333 -18.12 8.45 -3.47
N ASN A 334 -17.51 9.20 -2.57
CA ASN A 334 -16.78 8.68 -1.42
C ASN A 334 -17.35 9.37 -0.17
N GLY A 335 -17.73 8.61 0.83
CA GLY A 335 -18.40 9.11 2.01
C GLY A 335 -17.77 8.48 3.25
N GLY A 336 -17.38 9.31 4.21
CA GLY A 336 -17.08 8.87 5.58
C GLY A 336 -18.18 9.39 6.50
N ASP A 337 -18.88 8.48 7.17
CA ASP A 337 -19.72 8.79 8.31
C ASP A 337 -18.95 8.31 9.57
N PRO A 338 -18.45 9.21 10.43
CA PRO A 338 -17.67 8.84 11.60
C PRO A 338 -18.53 8.17 12.70
N ASP A 339 -19.85 8.20 12.57
CA ASP A 339 -20.76 7.38 13.40
C ASP A 339 -20.84 5.92 12.92
N TYR A 340 -20.21 5.60 11.78
CA TYR A 340 -20.21 4.26 11.19
C TYR A 340 -18.82 3.68 10.94
N VAL A 341 -18.54 2.66 11.74
CA VAL A 341 -17.83 1.41 11.40
C VAL A 341 -16.81 1.50 10.25
N ALA A 342 -15.51 1.57 10.60
CA ALA A 342 -14.44 1.59 9.62
C ALA A 342 -14.30 0.23 8.93
N LEU A 343 -14.48 0.19 7.62
CA LEU A 343 -14.15 -0.98 6.80
C LEU A 343 -12.64 -1.08 6.66
N LEU A 344 -12.08 -2.09 7.32
CA LEU A 344 -10.72 -2.61 7.12
C LEU A 344 -10.73 -3.52 5.85
N PRO A 345 -9.61 -4.17 5.44
CA PRO A 345 -9.53 -4.91 4.18
C PRO A 345 -10.77 -5.75 3.87
N SER A 346 -11.35 -5.51 2.70
CA SER A 346 -12.53 -6.22 2.19
C SER A 346 -12.28 -6.68 0.76
N GLY A 347 -12.93 -7.76 0.35
CA GLY A 347 -12.74 -8.38 -0.96
C GLY A 347 -13.85 -9.37 -1.27
N PHE A 348 -13.90 -9.85 -2.51
CA PHE A 348 -14.86 -10.87 -2.91
C PHE A 348 -14.27 -11.83 -3.95
N ALA A 349 -14.80 -13.04 -3.99
CA ALA A 349 -14.52 -14.06 -4.99
C ALA A 349 -15.84 -14.54 -5.59
N ILE A 350 -15.87 -14.71 -6.92
CA ILE A 350 -16.98 -15.31 -7.65
C ILE A 350 -16.48 -16.61 -8.24
N LEU A 351 -17.12 -17.71 -7.85
CA LEU A 351 -16.81 -19.05 -8.34
C LEU A 351 -18.05 -19.61 -9.02
N PRO A 352 -17.96 -20.33 -10.15
CA PRO A 352 -19.12 -21.03 -10.70
C PRO A 352 -19.65 -22.04 -9.68
N ASP A 353 -20.97 -22.08 -9.55
CA ASP A 353 -21.66 -23.12 -8.80
C ASP A 353 -21.51 -24.41 -9.63
N GLY A 354 -21.07 -25.50 -9.01
CA GLY A 354 -20.58 -26.70 -9.70
C GLY A 354 -21.60 -27.33 -10.68
N PRO A 355 -21.20 -28.35 -11.47
CA PRO A 355 -22.12 -28.99 -12.41
C PRO A 355 -23.35 -29.53 -11.65
N SER A 356 -24.53 -29.12 -12.09
CA SER A 356 -25.81 -29.54 -11.52
C SER A 356 -25.90 -31.07 -11.57
N SER A 357 -25.72 -31.73 -10.42
CA SER A 357 -25.98 -33.16 -10.29
C SER A 357 -27.48 -33.40 -10.32
N GLY A 358 -28.00 -33.58 -11.53
CA GLY A 358 -29.35 -34.03 -11.83
C GLY A 358 -29.29 -35.23 -12.76
N SER A 359 -29.05 -36.40 -12.18
CA SER A 359 -29.37 -37.76 -12.66
C SER A 359 -28.95 -38.20 -14.08
N SER A 360 -28.27 -39.34 -14.11
CA SER A 360 -28.41 -40.36 -15.15
C SER A 360 -29.87 -40.51 -15.62
N SER A 361 -30.17 -40.01 -16.81
CA SER A 361 -31.37 -40.37 -17.56
C SER A 361 -31.11 -40.01 -19.01
N MET A 362 -30.78 -41.02 -19.80
CA MET A 362 -31.02 -40.99 -21.23
C MET A 362 -32.48 -40.56 -21.42
N LEU A 363 -32.73 -39.46 -22.13
CA LEU A 363 -33.77 -39.32 -23.15
C LEU A 363 -33.66 -37.92 -23.79
N GLN A 364 -33.94 -37.95 -25.08
CA GLN A 364 -33.85 -36.94 -26.12
C GLN A 364 -34.77 -35.72 -25.89
N GLY A 365 -34.33 -34.52 -26.25
CA GLY A 365 -35.24 -33.43 -26.64
C GLY A 365 -35.05 -32.06 -25.98
N ASP A 366 -34.64 -31.08 -26.80
CA ASP A 366 -34.84 -29.63 -26.70
C ASP A 366 -33.85 -28.77 -25.87
N GLY A 367 -33.48 -27.62 -26.47
CA GLY A 367 -32.30 -26.80 -26.16
C GLY A 367 -32.40 -25.93 -24.92
N GLY A 368 -32.44 -26.54 -23.73
CA GLY A 368 -32.30 -25.84 -22.46
C GLY A 368 -30.84 -25.55 -22.11
N VAL A 369 -30.42 -24.28 -22.21
CA VAL A 369 -29.15 -23.81 -21.66
C VAL A 369 -29.17 -24.10 -20.15
N GLY A 370 -28.32 -25.02 -19.68
CA GLY A 370 -28.18 -25.30 -18.26
C GLY A 370 -27.83 -24.01 -17.50
N SER A 371 -28.71 -23.60 -16.57
CA SER A 371 -28.49 -22.44 -15.71
C SER A 371 -27.41 -22.74 -14.68
N GLY A 372 -26.14 -22.66 -15.08
CA GLY A 372 -25.01 -22.68 -14.15
C GLY A 372 -25.05 -21.43 -13.27
N GLY A 373 -25.11 -21.61 -11.96
CA GLY A 373 -25.06 -20.52 -10.98
C GLY A 373 -23.65 -20.02 -10.71
N SER A 374 -23.49 -19.09 -9.79
CA SER A 374 -22.19 -18.68 -9.26
C SER A 374 -22.28 -18.42 -7.77
N LEU A 375 -21.31 -18.93 -7.02
CA LEU A 375 -21.09 -18.66 -5.61
C LEU A 375 -20.31 -17.34 -5.48
N LEU A 376 -20.92 -16.35 -4.86
CA LEU A 376 -20.28 -15.09 -4.47
C LEU A 376 -19.89 -15.16 -2.99
N THR A 377 -18.59 -15.16 -2.72
CA THR A 377 -18.04 -15.04 -1.36
C THR A 377 -17.56 -13.60 -1.18
N VAL A 378 -18.06 -12.91 -0.15
CA VAL A 378 -17.61 -11.56 0.20
C VAL A 378 -17.04 -11.58 1.61
N ALA A 379 -15.86 -10.99 1.79
CA ALA A 379 -15.19 -10.83 3.07
C ALA A 379 -15.08 -9.35 3.41
N PHE A 380 -15.44 -9.00 4.64
CA PHE A 380 -15.26 -7.66 5.18
C PHE A 380 -14.52 -7.76 6.50
N GLN A 381 -13.46 -6.98 6.68
CA GLN A 381 -12.96 -6.65 8.00
C GLN A 381 -13.57 -5.32 8.41
N ILE A 382 -14.14 -5.25 9.62
CA ILE A 382 -15.06 -4.19 10.02
C ILE A 382 -14.73 -3.80 11.46
N LEU A 383 -14.22 -2.59 11.68
CA LEU A 383 -13.94 -2.04 13.02
C LEU A 383 -15.19 -1.30 13.52
N VAL A 384 -15.91 -1.92 14.44
CA VAL A 384 -17.17 -1.40 15.00
C VAL A 384 -16.95 -0.44 16.16
N ASP A 385 -15.90 -0.66 16.95
CA ASP A 385 -15.51 0.20 18.07
C ASP A 385 -13.98 0.14 18.26
N SER A 386 -13.40 1.23 18.74
CA SER A 386 -11.97 1.34 19.10
C SER A 386 -11.63 0.70 20.45
N VAL A 387 -12.63 0.43 21.29
CA VAL A 387 -12.49 -0.20 22.60
C VAL A 387 -12.75 -1.71 22.48
N PRO A 388 -11.78 -2.60 22.75
CA PRO A 388 -11.92 -4.06 22.56
C PRO A 388 -13.05 -4.72 23.38
N THR A 389 -13.48 -4.07 24.46
CA THR A 389 -14.52 -4.56 25.38
C THR A 389 -15.91 -3.95 25.11
N ALA A 390 -16.01 -3.06 24.12
CA ALA A 390 -17.28 -2.45 23.76
C ALA A 390 -18.27 -3.48 23.23
N LYS A 391 -19.53 -3.38 23.67
CA LYS A 391 -20.60 -4.23 23.16
C LYS A 391 -21.04 -3.74 21.80
N ILE A 392 -21.12 -4.65 20.84
CA ILE A 392 -21.66 -4.38 19.50
C ILE A 392 -23.11 -3.90 19.65
N SER A 393 -23.40 -2.69 19.15
CA SER A 393 -24.75 -2.12 19.20
C SER A 393 -25.65 -2.71 18.10
N LEU A 394 -26.97 -2.74 18.35
CA LEU A 394 -27.95 -3.18 17.34
C LEU A 394 -27.91 -2.28 16.08
N GLY A 395 -27.59 -1.00 16.24
CA GLY A 395 -27.44 -0.04 15.14
C GLY A 395 -26.22 -0.35 14.25
N SER A 396 -25.08 -0.68 14.86
CA SER A 396 -23.88 -1.11 14.13
C SER A 396 -24.13 -2.39 13.33
N VAL A 397 -24.88 -3.35 13.89
CA VAL A 397 -25.28 -4.59 13.20
C VAL A 397 -26.17 -4.30 11.99
N ALA A 398 -27.17 -3.42 12.14
CA ALA A 398 -28.06 -3.06 11.05
C ALA A 398 -27.30 -2.46 9.86
N THR A 399 -26.30 -1.63 10.14
CA THR A 399 -25.51 -0.99 9.07
C THR A 399 -24.49 -1.89 8.44
N VAL A 400 -23.84 -2.77 9.22
CA VAL A 400 -23.01 -3.84 8.65
C VAL A 400 -23.83 -4.71 7.71
N ASN A 401 -25.04 -5.11 8.11
CA ASN A 401 -25.94 -5.89 7.27
C ASN A 401 -26.33 -5.14 5.99
N SER A 402 -26.68 -3.86 6.10
CA SER A 402 -27.03 -3.02 4.95
C SER A 402 -25.87 -2.87 3.97
N LEU A 403 -24.65 -2.67 4.49
CA LEU A 403 -23.43 -2.58 3.69
C LEU A 403 -23.13 -3.89 2.96
N ILE A 404 -23.18 -5.03 3.66
CA ILE A 404 -22.97 -6.37 3.08
C ILE A 404 -23.98 -6.58 1.95
N ALA A 405 -25.27 -6.37 2.23
CA ALA A 405 -26.34 -6.56 1.26
C ALA A 405 -26.19 -5.65 0.03
N CYS A 406 -25.93 -4.36 0.24
CA CYS A 406 -25.73 -3.40 -0.84
C CYS A 406 -24.51 -3.76 -1.72
N THR A 407 -23.41 -4.20 -1.09
CA THR A 407 -22.21 -4.62 -1.80
C THR A 407 -22.47 -5.88 -2.63
N VAL A 408 -23.14 -6.88 -2.07
CA VAL A 408 -23.56 -8.10 -2.78
C VAL A 408 -24.44 -7.77 -3.98
N GLU A 409 -25.46 -6.92 -3.80
CA GLU A 409 -26.36 -6.52 -4.88
C GLU A 409 -25.63 -5.73 -5.97
N ARG A 410 -24.67 -4.86 -5.63
CA ARG A 410 -23.85 -4.15 -6.62
C ARG A 410 -22.93 -5.07 -7.40
N ILE A 411 -22.29 -6.04 -6.73
CA ILE A 411 -21.45 -7.05 -7.39
C ILE A 411 -22.32 -7.87 -8.34
N LYS A 412 -23.48 -8.34 -7.88
CA LYS A 412 -24.46 -9.07 -8.69
C LYS A 412 -24.92 -8.26 -9.91
N ALA A 413 -25.30 -7.00 -9.73
CA ALA A 413 -25.72 -6.12 -10.82
C ALA A 413 -24.60 -5.91 -11.85
N ALA A 414 -23.37 -5.68 -11.39
CA ALA A 414 -22.21 -5.51 -12.28
C ALA A 414 -21.95 -6.77 -13.12
N VAL A 415 -22.08 -7.95 -12.54
CA VAL A 415 -21.86 -9.24 -13.22
C VAL A 415 -22.99 -9.58 -14.21
N ILE A 416 -24.24 -9.22 -13.89
CA ILE A 416 -25.40 -9.52 -14.74
C ILE A 416 -25.55 -8.50 -15.90
N SER A 417 -25.11 -7.25 -15.71
CA SER A 417 -25.30 -6.17 -16.69
C SER A 417 -24.55 -6.36 -18.04
N GLY A 418 -23.67 -7.35 -18.15
CA GLY A 418 -22.98 -7.70 -19.40
C GLY A 418 -23.76 -8.57 -20.39
N GLN A 419 -25.00 -8.98 -20.09
CA GLN A 419 -25.78 -9.90 -20.94
C GLN A 419 -26.94 -9.26 -21.74
N SER A 420 -26.94 -7.93 -21.97
CA SER A 420 -27.96 -7.31 -22.83
C SER A 420 -27.38 -6.77 -24.14
N ASN A 421 -27.78 -7.45 -25.23
CA ASN A 421 -27.71 -7.16 -26.67
C ASN A 421 -26.42 -7.45 -27.46
N PRO A 422 -26.54 -8.47 -28.35
CA PRO A 422 -26.20 -8.27 -29.74
C PRO A 422 -27.34 -8.73 -30.66
N GLN A 423 -28.42 -7.94 -30.79
CA GLN A 423 -29.24 -7.96 -32.01
C GLN A 423 -29.77 -6.55 -32.31
N GLN A 424 -29.10 -5.89 -33.24
CA GLN A 424 -29.73 -4.93 -34.13
C GLN A 424 -30.23 -5.73 -35.34
N GLN A 425 -31.54 -5.83 -35.49
CA GLN A 425 -32.24 -5.70 -36.77
C GLN A 425 -33.67 -5.25 -36.52
#